data_AF-A0AAV6YJV1-F1
#
_entry.id   AF-A0AAV6YJV1-F1
#
_cell.length_a   1.000
_cell.length_b   1.000
_cell.length_c   1.000
_cell.angle_alpha   90.00
_cell.angle_beta   90.00
_cell.angle_gamma   90.00
#
_symmetry.space_group_name_H-M   'P 1'
#
loop_
_entity.id
_entity.type
_entity.pdbx_description
1 polymer ?
#
loop_
_entity_poly.entity_id
_entity_poly.type
_entity_poly.pdbx_seq_one_letter_code
_entity_poly.pdbx_strand_id
1 'polypeptide(L)'
;MNEDGHTSSIRDKILSIDVHPGWKAGTRITFPNEADQGPNIIPADIVFIVKEKPHPRFVRQGDDLIYTANIQLGKALTGCTVEVVTLDERILNIPINDIVQ
;
A
#
# COMPACT_ATOMS: atom_id res chain seq x y z
N MET A 1 -11.27 30.61 6.38
CA MET A 1 -11.53 32.03 6.66
C MET A 1 -12.96 32.21 7.14
N ASN A 2 -13.20 33.06 8.14
CA ASN A 2 -14.56 33.45 8.52
C ASN A 2 -15.10 34.51 7.55
N GLU A 3 -16.40 34.77 7.59
CA GLU A 3 -17.06 35.75 6.70
C GLU A 3 -16.55 37.19 6.90
N ASP A 4 -15.85 37.46 8.01
CA ASP A 4 -15.27 38.76 8.34
C ASP A 4 -13.97 39.09 7.58
N GLY A 5 -13.38 38.14 6.86
CA GLY A 5 -12.14 38.33 6.10
C GLY A 5 -10.88 38.59 6.95
N HIS A 6 -11.00 38.60 8.28
CA HIS A 6 -9.94 38.98 9.21
C HIS A 6 -9.58 37.87 10.20
N THR A 7 -10.48 36.91 10.46
CA THR A 7 -10.22 35.82 11.41
C THR A 7 -10.27 34.44 10.74
N SER A 8 -9.44 33.52 11.23
CA SER A 8 -9.46 32.11 10.87
C SER A 8 -10.16 31.28 11.95
N SER A 9 -10.83 30.21 11.53
CA SER A 9 -11.38 29.18 12.41
C SER A 9 -10.87 27.82 11.97
N ILE A 10 -10.65 26.93 12.95
CA ILE A 10 -10.34 25.52 12.69
C ILE A 10 -11.61 24.87 12.13
N ARG A 11 -11.48 24.15 11.03
CA ARG A 11 -12.57 23.39 10.40
C ARG A 11 -12.11 21.98 10.12
N ASP A 12 -12.94 21.03 10.49
CA ASP A 12 -12.73 19.63 10.13
C ASP A 12 -13.39 19.35 8.78
N LYS A 13 -12.65 18.70 7.88
CA LYS A 13 -13.15 18.27 6.58
C LYS A 13 -12.67 16.86 6.29
N ILE A 14 -13.59 16.02 5.82
CA ILE A 14 -13.29 14.65 5.40
C ILE A 14 -12.86 14.68 3.94
N LEU A 15 -11.66 14.20 3.65
CA LEU A 15 -11.16 13.97 2.30
C LEU A 15 -11.21 12.46 2.02
N SER A 16 -12.11 12.04 1.15
CA SER A 16 -12.27 10.63 0.77
C SER A 16 -11.31 10.25 -0.36
N ILE A 17 -10.52 9.21 -0.16
CA ILE A 17 -9.63 8.64 -1.18
C ILE A 17 -10.11 7.23 -1.46
N ASP A 18 -10.53 6.97 -2.70
CA ASP A 18 -10.78 5.62 -3.18
C ASP A 18 -9.46 5.02 -3.70
N VAL A 19 -9.00 3.95 -3.04
CA VAL A 19 -7.72 3.32 -3.37
C VAL A 19 -7.97 2.24 -4.42
N HIS A 20 -7.49 2.47 -5.64
CA HIS A 20 -7.70 1.52 -6.72
C HIS A 20 -6.69 0.36 -6.70
N PRO A 21 -7.11 -0.85 -7.16
CA PRO A 21 -6.23 -2.00 -7.29
C PRO A 21 -4.98 -1.68 -8.11
N GLY A 22 -3.83 -2.19 -7.66
CA GLY A 22 -2.57 -2.10 -8.39
C GLY A 22 -1.78 -0.80 -8.21
N TRP A 23 -2.33 0.23 -7.54
CA TRP A 23 -1.57 1.44 -7.20
C TRP A 23 -0.23 1.13 -6.56
N LYS A 24 0.84 1.77 -7.05
CA LYS A 24 2.22 1.51 -6.63
C LYS A 24 2.62 2.50 -5.53
N ALA A 25 3.62 2.16 -4.73
CA ALA A 25 4.23 3.13 -3.85
C ALA A 25 4.66 4.38 -4.64
N GLY A 26 4.34 5.56 -4.11
CA GLY A 26 4.63 6.83 -4.77
C GLY A 26 3.48 7.40 -5.61
N THR A 27 2.37 6.68 -5.82
CA THR A 27 1.16 7.28 -6.43
C THR A 27 0.70 8.50 -5.63
N ARG A 28 0.45 9.62 -6.33
CA ARG A 28 0.11 10.92 -5.75
C ARG A 28 -1.36 11.22 -5.93
N ILE A 29 -2.05 11.55 -4.84
CA ILE A 29 -3.44 12.00 -4.84
C ILE A 29 -3.45 13.44 -4.33
N THR A 30 -3.88 14.38 -5.17
CA THR A 30 -3.81 15.80 -4.87
C THR A 30 -5.21 16.36 -4.66
N PHE A 31 -5.41 17.02 -3.52
CA PHE A 31 -6.60 17.79 -3.23
C PHE A 31 -6.25 19.29 -3.31
N PRO A 32 -6.70 19.99 -4.36
CA PRO A 32 -6.26 21.34 -4.62
C PRO A 32 -6.85 22.33 -3.61
N ASN A 33 -6.04 23.29 -3.15
CA ASN A 33 -6.46 24.35 -2.22
C ASN A 33 -7.09 23.86 -0.89
N GLU A 34 -6.75 22.65 -0.42
CA GLU A 34 -7.28 22.10 0.85
C GLU A 34 -6.36 22.35 2.05
N ALA A 35 -5.20 22.99 1.88
CA ALA A 35 -4.33 23.37 3.00
C ALA A 35 -4.86 24.60 3.75
N ASP A 36 -4.05 25.11 4.68
CA ASP A 36 -4.40 26.26 5.51
C ASP A 36 -4.73 27.50 4.66
N GLN A 37 -5.84 28.15 5.00
CA GLN A 37 -6.33 29.34 4.31
C GLN A 37 -6.00 30.62 5.10
N GLY A 38 -5.49 31.64 4.41
CA GLY A 38 -5.16 32.95 5.00
C GLY A 38 -5.63 34.13 4.15
N PRO A 39 -5.64 35.38 4.67
CA PRO A 39 -6.14 36.53 3.93
C PRO A 39 -5.23 36.84 2.73
N ASN A 40 -5.82 37.08 1.56
CA ASN A 40 -5.09 37.34 0.31
C ASN A 40 -4.09 36.24 -0.11
N ILE A 41 -4.26 35.02 0.37
CA ILE A 41 -3.40 33.87 0.03
C ILE A 41 -4.27 32.79 -0.62
N ILE A 42 -3.81 32.26 -1.75
CA ILE A 42 -4.39 31.06 -2.35
C ILE A 42 -3.94 29.86 -1.50
N PRO A 43 -4.87 29.04 -0.95
CA PRO A 43 -4.50 27.90 -0.13
C PRO A 43 -3.65 26.90 -0.92
N ALA A 44 -2.70 26.24 -0.25
CA ALA A 44 -1.87 25.23 -0.89
C ALA A 44 -2.64 23.91 -1.11
N ASP A 45 -2.04 23.02 -1.89
CA ASP A 45 -2.58 21.69 -2.15
C ASP A 45 -2.18 20.70 -1.06
N ILE A 46 -3.08 19.77 -0.73
CA ILE A 46 -2.74 18.59 0.08
C ILE A 46 -2.43 17.44 -0.87
N VAL A 47 -1.22 16.88 -0.77
CA VAL A 47 -0.78 15.74 -1.57
C VAL A 47 -0.62 14.52 -0.67
N PHE A 48 -1.45 13.51 -0.88
CA PHE A 48 -1.27 12.18 -0.29
C PHE A 48 -0.37 11.34 -1.19
N ILE A 49 0.57 10.62 -0.58
CA ILE A 49 1.46 9.70 -1.28
C ILE A 49 1.19 8.29 -0.76
N VAL A 50 0.83 7.39 -1.67
CA VAL A 50 0.61 5.98 -1.36
C VAL A 50 1.93 5.35 -0.92
N LYS A 51 1.89 4.65 0.22
CA LYS A 51 3.00 3.85 0.72
C LYS A 51 2.57 2.41 0.92
N GLU A 52 3.48 1.49 0.66
CA GLU A 52 3.28 0.08 0.94
C GLU A 52 3.47 -0.19 2.42
N LYS A 53 2.47 -0.82 3.04
CA LYS A 53 2.56 -1.31 4.41
C LYS A 53 3.25 -2.67 4.41
N PRO A 54 4.27 -2.92 5.25
CA PRO A 54 4.88 -4.23 5.38
C PRO A 54 3.83 -5.32 5.64
N HIS A 55 3.89 -6.40 4.87
CA HIS A 55 3.00 -7.53 4.99
C HIS A 55 3.76 -8.73 5.58
N PRO A 56 3.19 -9.49 6.53
CA PRO A 56 3.91 -10.56 7.23
C PRO A 56 4.35 -11.72 6.33
N ARG A 57 3.70 -11.92 5.18
CA ARG A 57 3.98 -13.05 4.26
C ARG A 57 4.58 -12.64 2.92
N PHE A 58 4.38 -11.40 2.49
CA PHE A 58 4.67 -10.99 1.12
C PHE A 58 5.47 -9.71 1.10
N VAL A 59 6.42 -9.65 0.18
CA VAL A 59 7.08 -8.41 -0.22
C VAL A 59 6.67 -8.11 -1.65
N ARG A 60 6.13 -6.91 -1.91
CA ARG A 60 5.77 -6.53 -3.28
C ARG A 60 7.02 -6.14 -4.05
N GLN A 61 7.13 -6.61 -5.29
CA GLN A 61 8.16 -6.21 -6.23
C GLN A 61 7.52 -5.86 -7.57
N GLY A 62 7.27 -4.57 -7.81
CA GLY A 62 6.54 -4.13 -9.00
C GLY A 62 5.10 -4.61 -8.97
N ASP A 63 4.75 -5.49 -9.91
CA ASP A 63 3.42 -6.09 -10.02
C ASP A 63 3.36 -7.52 -9.47
N ASP A 64 4.48 -8.02 -8.92
CA ASP A 64 4.62 -9.35 -8.36
C ASP A 64 4.63 -9.33 -6.81
N LEU A 65 4.30 -10.49 -6.23
CA LEU A 65 4.41 -10.76 -4.80
C LEU A 65 5.50 -11.82 -4.55
N ILE A 66 6.51 -11.46 -3.77
CA ILE A 66 7.58 -12.36 -3.35
C ILE A 66 7.19 -13.00 -2.03
N TYR A 67 7.23 -14.33 -1.99
CA TYR A 67 7.01 -15.17 -0.81
C TYR A 67 8.27 -15.96 -0.49
N THR A 68 8.75 -15.89 0.74
CA THR A 68 9.93 -16.64 1.19
C THR A 68 9.48 -17.87 1.97
N ALA A 69 9.62 -19.05 1.37
CA ALA A 69 9.34 -20.32 2.01
C ALA A 69 10.58 -20.89 2.70
N ASN A 70 10.50 -21.15 4.00
CA ASN A 70 11.55 -21.87 4.72
C ASN A 70 11.27 -23.38 4.66
N ILE A 71 12.13 -24.11 3.95
CA ILE A 71 12.02 -25.57 3.81
C ILE A 71 13.24 -26.26 4.45
N GLN A 72 13.02 -27.46 4.98
CA GLN A 72 14.12 -28.28 5.50
C GLN A 72 14.94 -28.87 4.35
N LEU A 73 16.26 -29.01 4.55
CA LEU A 73 17.17 -29.58 3.54
C LEU A 73 16.70 -30.96 3.03
N GLY A 74 16.23 -31.85 3.91
CA GLY A 74 15.70 -33.15 3.50
C GLY A 74 14.55 -33.02 2.50
N LYS A 75 13.61 -32.10 2.75
CA LYS A 75 12.49 -31.80 1.84
C LYS A 75 12.94 -31.14 0.54
N ALA A 76 13.96 -30.29 0.60
CA ALA A 76 14.56 -29.67 -0.58
C ALA A 76 15.22 -30.71 -1.52
N LEU A 77 15.75 -31.81 -0.97
CA LEU A 77 16.43 -32.86 -1.73
C LEU A 77 15.49 -33.99 -2.19
N THR A 78 14.45 -34.32 -1.43
CA THR A 78 13.53 -35.43 -1.73
C THR A 78 12.23 -35.01 -2.42
N GLY A 79 12.07 -33.72 -2.71
CA GLY A 79 10.81 -33.14 -3.16
C GLY A 79 9.82 -32.89 -2.02
N CYS A 80 8.98 -31.86 -2.19
CA CYS A 80 7.95 -31.48 -1.23
C CYS A 80 6.81 -30.69 -1.90
N THR A 81 5.82 -30.29 -1.12
CA THR A 81 4.78 -29.34 -1.55
C THR A 81 4.76 -28.20 -0.56
N VAL A 82 4.83 -26.97 -1.07
CA VAL A 82 4.74 -25.76 -0.25
C VAL A 82 3.33 -25.21 -0.37
N GLU A 83 2.67 -25.03 0.77
CA GLU A 83 1.36 -24.40 0.86
C GLU A 83 1.53 -22.89 1.01
N VAL A 84 0.92 -22.11 0.10
CA VAL A 84 0.97 -20.65 0.12
C VAL A 84 -0.44 -20.11 0.30
N VAL A 85 -0.68 -19.39 1.41
CA VAL A 85 -1.92 -18.65 1.63
C VAL A 85 -1.83 -17.28 0.97
N THR A 86 -2.61 -17.11 -0.10
CA THR A 86 -2.68 -15.91 -0.95
C THR A 86 -3.33 -14.71 -0.24
N LEU A 87 -3.33 -13.54 -0.89
CA LEU A 87 -3.94 -12.32 -0.33
C LEU A 87 -5.47 -12.42 -0.21
N ASP A 88 -6.10 -13.20 -1.09
CA ASP A 88 -7.53 -13.50 -1.08
C ASP A 88 -7.86 -14.81 -0.35
N GLU A 89 -6.97 -15.26 0.52
CA GLU A 89 -7.14 -16.38 1.45
C GLU A 89 -7.28 -17.78 0.80
N ARG A 90 -7.09 -17.89 -0.52
CA ARG A 90 -6.96 -19.19 -1.17
C ARG A 90 -5.63 -19.87 -0.81
N ILE A 91 -5.66 -21.19 -0.70
CA ILE A 91 -4.49 -22.03 -0.50
C ILE A 91 -4.00 -22.51 -1.88
N LEU A 92 -2.75 -22.18 -2.21
CA LEU A 92 -2.06 -22.70 -3.39
C LEU A 92 -1.04 -23.75 -2.96
N ASN A 93 -1.16 -24.95 -3.51
CA ASN A 93 -0.22 -26.06 -3.27
C ASN A 93 0.79 -26.10 -4.41
N ILE A 94 2.04 -25.72 -4.12
CA ILE A 94 3.11 -25.66 -5.11
C ILE A 94 4.01 -26.89 -4.95
N PRO A 95 3.94 -27.87 -5.86
CA PRO A 95 4.81 -29.03 -5.83
C PRO A 95 6.23 -28.65 -6.28
N ILE A 96 7.21 -29.11 -5.51
CA ILE A 96 8.65 -29.00 -5.80
C ILE A 96 9.13 -30.40 -6.13
N ASN A 97 9.33 -30.64 -7.44
CA ASN A 97 9.68 -31.96 -7.98
C ASN A 97 11.18 -32.14 -8.18
N ASP A 98 11.93 -31.03 -8.23
CA ASP A 98 13.37 -31.01 -8.43
C ASP A 98 14.11 -30.50 -7.19
N ILE A 99 15.42 -30.70 -7.15
CA ILE A 99 16.27 -30.22 -6.06
C ILE A 99 16.27 -28.69 -6.05
N VAL A 100 15.96 -28.11 -4.88
CA VAL A 100 16.04 -26.65 -4.67
C VAL A 100 17.51 -26.25 -4.50
N GLN A 101 17.97 -25.28 -5.29
CA GLN A 101 19.34 -24.74 -5.29
C GLN A 101 19.44 -23.41 -4.54
#